data_AF-A0A2N2PL11-F1
#
_entry.id   AF-A0A2N2PL11-F1
#
_cell.length_a   1.000
_cell.length_b   1.000
_cell.length_c   1.000
_cell.angle_alpha   90.00
_cell.angle_beta   90.00
_cell.angle_gamma   90.00
#
_symmetry.space_group_name_H-M   'P 1'
#
loop_
_entity.id
_entity.type
_entity.pdbx_description
1 polymer ?
#
loop_
_entity_poly.entity_id
_entity_poly.type
_entity_poly.pdbx_seq_one_letter_code
_entity_poly.pdbx_strand_id
1 'polypeptide(L)' 'MGKILKRCSLCKRYGAAYQVNDPQLGEIMLCYQCWHNKFSETHVKSDVTNQDQKNKLLKNQKSDT' A
#
# COMPACT_ATOMS: atom_id res chain seq x y z
N MET A 1 -13.72 -20.85 -27.60
CA MET A 1 -13.16 -21.02 -26.25
C MET A 1 -13.61 -19.83 -25.39
N GLY A 2 -14.39 -20.06 -24.34
CA GLY A 2 -14.86 -18.99 -23.45
C GLY A 2 -13.74 -18.50 -22.51
N LYS A 3 -13.71 -17.19 -22.21
CA LYS A 3 -12.78 -16.64 -21.22
C LYS A 3 -13.30 -17.02 -19.82
N ILE A 4 -12.62 -17.93 -19.13
CA ILE A 4 -12.98 -18.35 -17.77
C ILE A 4 -12.44 -17.33 -16.78
N LEU A 5 -13.34 -16.65 -16.05
CA LEU A 5 -12.95 -15.78 -14.94
C LEU A 5 -12.57 -16.62 -13.73
N LYS A 6 -11.57 -16.16 -12.98
CA LYS A 6 -11.08 -16.81 -11.76
C LYS A 6 -11.47 -15.98 -10.55
N ARG A 7 -11.71 -16.64 -9.41
CA ARG A 7 -12.10 -15.98 -8.16
C ARG A 7 -10.85 -15.60 -7.37
N CYS A 8 -10.74 -14.34 -6.98
CA CYS A 8 -9.67 -13.89 -6.09
C CYS A 8 -9.84 -14.51 -4.68
N SER A 9 -8.78 -15.13 -4.15
CA SER A 9 -8.75 -15.74 -2.82
C SER A 9 -8.96 -14.71 -1.70
N LEU A 10 -8.59 -13.45 -1.90
CA LEU A 10 -8.74 -12.38 -0.90
C LEU A 10 -10.10 -11.69 -0.99
N CYS A 11 -10.37 -10.94 -2.07
CA CYS A 11 -11.59 -10.14 -2.19
C CYS A 11 -12.81 -10.89 -2.72
N LYS A 12 -12.65 -12.18 -3.07
CA LYS A 12 -13.72 -13.08 -3.54
C LYS A 12 -14.43 -12.67 -4.84
N ARG A 13 -13.97 -11.61 -5.53
CA ARG A 13 -14.48 -11.17 -6.84
C ARG A 13 -13.99 -12.07 -7.96
N TYR A 14 -14.80 -12.24 -9.00
CA TYR A 14 -14.43 -12.94 -10.24
C TYR A 14 -13.81 -11.96 -11.24
N GLY A 15 -12.70 -12.35 -11.86
CA GLY A 15 -11.99 -11.52 -12.84
C GLY A 15 -10.78 -12.22 -13.42
N ALA A 16 -9.91 -11.46 -14.08
CA ALA A 16 -8.54 -11.90 -14.35
C ALA A 16 -7.79 -12.00 -13.01
N ALA A 17 -7.12 -13.12 -12.79
CA ALA A 17 -6.35 -13.37 -11.57
C ALA A 17 -5.08 -14.15 -11.89
N TYR A 18 -4.03 -13.85 -11.13
CA TYR A 18 -2.74 -14.52 -11.16
C TYR A 18 -2.74 -15.67 -10.16
N GLN A 19 -2.19 -16.81 -10.56
CA GLN A 19 -1.86 -17.89 -9.63
C GLN A 19 -0.54 -17.54 -8.94
N VAL A 20 -0.54 -17.53 -7.62
CA VAL A 20 0.60 -17.17 -6.78
C VAL A 20 0.81 -18.29 -5.77
N ASN A 21 2.07 -18.69 -5.58
CA ASN A 21 2.42 -19.65 -4.55
C ASN A 21 2.85 -18.89 -3.29
N ASP A 22 2.08 -19.02 -2.22
CA ASP A 22 2.37 -18.42 -0.91
C ASP A 22 2.96 -19.49 0.03
N PRO A 23 4.09 -19.25 0.70
CA PRO A 23 4.74 -20.24 1.55
C PRO A 23 3.87 -20.80 2.68
N GLN A 24 2.86 -20.05 3.13
CA GLN A 24 1.97 -20.46 4.23
C GLN A 24 0.63 -21.00 3.73
N LEU A 25 0.13 -20.47 2.61
CA LEU A 25 -1.22 -20.77 2.12
C LEU A 25 -1.24 -21.68 0.88
N GLY A 26 -0.09 -22.00 0.31
CA GLY A 26 0.03 -22.74 -0.95
C GLY A 26 -0.44 -21.91 -2.15
N GLU A 27 -1.03 -22.58 -3.14
CA GLU A 27 -1.50 -21.92 -4.35
C GLU A 27 -2.76 -21.08 -4.12
N ILE A 28 -2.67 -19.78 -4.38
CA ILE A 28 -3.77 -18.83 -4.25
C ILE A 28 -3.96 -18.05 -5.56
N MET A 29 -5.20 -17.61 -5.81
CA MET A 29 -5.53 -16.78 -6.96
C MET A 29 -5.69 -15.33 -6.52
N LEU A 30 -4.98 -14.38 -7.10
CA LEU A 30 -5.07 -12.96 -6.75
C LEU A 30 -5.46 -12.13 -7.96
N CYS A 31 -6.48 -11.27 -7.82
CA CYS A 31 -6.70 -10.23 -8.83
C CYS A 31 -5.57 -9.19 -8.80
N TYR A 32 -5.40 -8.44 -9.88
CA TYR A 32 -4.34 -7.43 -10.00
C TYR A 32 -4.26 -6.48 -8.80
N GLN A 33 -5.39 -5.92 -8.34
CA GLN A 33 -5.38 -5.01 -7.20
C GLN A 33 -4.86 -5.66 -5.91
N CYS A 34 -5.29 -6.90 -5.63
CA CYS A 34 -4.87 -7.62 -4.43
C CYS A 34 -3.40 -8.04 -4.50
N TRP A 35 -2.94 -8.44 -5.70
CA TRP A 35 -1.53 -8.73 -5.93
C TRP A 35 -0.68 -7.45 -5.78
N HIS A 36 -1.07 -6.37 -6.45
CA HIS A 36 -0.40 -5.08 -6.37
C HIS A 36 -0.27 -4.63 -4.91
N ASN A 37 -1.36 -4.53 -4.15
CA ASN A 37 -1.28 -4.09 -2.76
C ASN A 37 -0.37 -4.97 -1.87
N LYS A 38 -0.28 -6.28 -2.13
CA LYS A 38 0.55 -7.19 -1.32
C LYS A 38 2.03 -7.13 -1.71
N PHE A 39 2.34 -6.86 -2.98
CA PHE A 39 3.70 -7.01 -3.53
C PHE A 39 4.32 -5.71 -4.07
N SER A 40 3.55 -4.63 -4.23
CA SER A 40 4.02 -3.34 -4.72
C SER A 40 4.55 -2.42 -3.61
N GLU A 41 4.42 -2.79 -2.34
CA GLU A 41 4.91 -1.99 -1.19
C GLU A 41 6.43 -2.15 -0.95
N THR A 42 7.23 -2.21 -2.02
CA THR A 42 8.69 -2.03 -1.91
C THR A 42 9.11 -0.57 -1.74
N HIS A 43 8.19 0.39 -1.62
CA HIS A 43 8.56 1.78 -1.33
C HIS A 43 7.63 2.48 -0.32
N VAL A 44 8.21 2.68 0.87
CA VAL A 44 8.11 3.89 1.70
C VAL A 44 6.86 4.02 2.58
N LYS A 45 6.90 3.36 3.74
CA LYS A 45 6.56 4.05 5.00
C LYS A 45 7.77 4.91 5.39
N SER A 46 7.88 6.11 4.83
CA SER A 46 8.64 7.18 5.49
C SER A 46 7.68 7.81 6.47
N ASP A 47 7.59 7.19 7.64
CA ASP A 47 7.06 7.80 8.84
C ASP A 47 7.92 9.02 9.19
N VAL A 48 7.53 10.21 8.74
CA VAL A 48 7.93 11.47 9.39
C VAL A 48 6.71 12.39 9.43
N THR A 49 5.94 12.23 10.49
CA THR A 49 5.08 13.28 11.06
C THR A 49 5.89 14.57 11.20
N ASN A 50 5.61 15.58 10.38
CA ASN A 50 6.13 16.93 10.60
C ASN A 50 5.04 17.97 10.27
N GLN A 51 3.94 17.92 11.02
CA GLN A 51 2.95 19.02 11.07
C GLN A 51 2.99 19.82 12.38
N ASP A 52 3.82 19.44 13.36
CA ASP A 52 3.91 20.12 14.67
C ASP A 52 5.06 21.13 14.83
N GLN A 53 5.87 21.41 13.79
CA GLN A 53 6.93 22.43 13.89
C GLN A 53 6.56 23.82 13.33
N LYS A 54 5.31 24.05 12.93
CA LYS A 54 4.85 25.39 12.49
C LYS A 54 4.69 26.40 13.64
N ASN A 55 5.12 26.08 14.86
CA ASN A 55 4.94 26.95 16.02
C ASN A 55 6.17 27.02 16.96
N LYS A 56 7.37 27.33 16.44
CA LYS A 56 8.48 27.77 17.33
C LYS A 56 9.62 28.59 16.71
N LEU A 57 9.39 29.35 15.63
CA LEU A 57 10.42 30.19 15.02
C LEU A 57 9.92 31.58 14.58
N LEU A 58 9.01 32.19 15.36
CA LEU A 58 8.68 33.63 15.26
C LEU A 58 8.42 34.26 16.64
N LYS A 59 9.11 33.77 17.67
CA LYS A 59 9.31 34.48 18.93
C LYS A 59 10.81 34.57 19.17
N ASN A 60 11.33 35.79 19.12
CA ASN A 60 12.71 36.24 19.43
C ASN A 60 13.54 36.68 18.22
N GLN A 61 13.17 37.83 17.66
CA GLN A 61 14.11 38.94 17.40
C GLN A 61 13.32 40.26 17.41
N LYS A 62 12.70 40.54 18.57
CA LYS A 62 12.75 41.87 19.15
C LYS A 62 14.02 41.90 19.99
N SER A 63 14.99 42.65 19.52
CA SER A 63 16.17 43.14 20.23
C SER A 63 16.59 44.34 19.39
N ASP A 64 16.06 45.52 19.68
CA ASP A 64 16.75 46.50 20.54
C ASP A 64 18.20 46.64 20.10
N THR A 65 18.47 47.55 19.16
CA THR A 65 19.33 48.75 19.34
C THR A 65 19.18 49.65 18.12
#